data_AF-A0ABD1DK84-F1
#
_entry.id   AF-A0ABD1DK84-F1
#
_cell.length_a   1.000
_cell.length_b   1.000
_cell.length_c   1.000
_cell.angle_alpha   90.00
_cell.angle_beta   90.00
_cell.angle_gamma   90.00
#
_symmetry.space_group_name_H-M   'P 1'
#
loop_
_entity.id
_entity.type
_entity.pdbx_description
1 polymer ?
#
loop_
_entity_poly.entity_id
_entity_poly.type
_entity_poly.pdbx_seq_one_letter_code
_entity_poly.pdbx_strand_id
1 'polypeptide(L)'
;MKFFIVALALFALAVAQEDDGDKYTSKYDKIDLDDILGSDRLFNNYYKCLLDQGPCTPEGNYLKRVLPEALETNCAKCTEKQDADSTKTIKYLSENRPAEWKVLKAKFDPENKYVEKYVDKAEKEGIKLFTRYVMALELSILTLNIWGIPYVSKDRAVRVEAIGEVLASGNYDIVSLQEVWSESDYRYLKERAAAALPFAHYFYSGVVGSGLAVLSKYPIVSAFFHAWSVNGYVHRIQHGDWFGGKGVGFVKISVNEQLVHVYAAHLHAEYDRSCDDYMAHRVIQAYDTAQFIESTQGNGVLQVLAGDLNTEPGDLAYRVLQTCSRLTDSADKKMYASGDLNTNEIARNSYTDPEAAKKSPKGKRIDYIMYRFGSHYEGKLLEHRLPLPDRIPGKDISYSDHEAVYAKIIMKKTSSTSAIHHLMSCSGKSDQGESCENSDQESILALRESIVICNENLKQLESHRRSYTLMAIAVIVVLLNMIELEAPYGLKTAYLLLKFLLCGFIIFFVFMATIWNIMERHGILAGKLSMEIALKGYKDLGGIGGGDGGEKIAHKM
;
A
#
# COMPACT_ATOMS: atom_id res chain seq x y z
N MET A 1 -8.68 28.42 39.16
CA MET A 1 -8.94 27.23 38.32
C MET A 1 -8.16 26.05 38.88
N LYS A 2 -8.62 24.81 38.69
CA LYS A 2 -8.09 23.59 39.34
C LYS A 2 -7.57 22.56 38.31
N PHE A 3 -6.77 21.59 38.78
CA PHE A 3 -6.37 20.29 38.18
C PHE A 3 -5.00 20.16 37.46
N PHE A 4 -4.36 18.98 37.66
CA PHE A 4 -3.10 18.40 37.09
C PHE A 4 -1.72 18.95 37.54
N ILE A 5 -0.95 18.36 38.48
CA ILE A 5 -0.99 17.09 39.26
C ILE A 5 -0.41 15.80 38.59
N VAL A 6 0.89 15.44 38.83
CA VAL A 6 1.54 14.08 38.77
C VAL A 6 2.73 13.87 39.78
N ALA A 7 2.77 12.69 40.42
CA ALA A 7 3.76 11.96 41.27
C ALA A 7 4.87 12.63 42.16
N LEU A 8 4.57 12.78 43.47
CA LEU A 8 5.23 12.14 44.65
C LEU A 8 6.72 12.44 45.03
N ALA A 9 7.10 12.63 46.31
CA ALA A 9 6.41 12.34 47.58
C ALA A 9 7.13 12.94 48.84
N LEU A 10 6.82 12.56 50.10
CA LEU A 10 7.44 11.46 50.90
C LEU A 10 7.29 11.69 52.46
N PHE A 11 7.99 10.99 53.40
CA PHE A 11 7.37 10.31 54.61
C PHE A 11 7.96 10.52 56.07
N ALA A 12 7.48 9.77 57.10
CA ALA A 12 7.92 9.51 58.53
C ALA A 12 8.88 10.47 59.34
N LEU A 13 8.77 10.76 60.67
CA LEU A 13 7.94 10.31 61.84
C LEU A 13 7.88 11.39 63.00
N ALA A 14 7.44 11.01 64.24
CA ALA A 14 7.46 11.62 65.63
C ALA A 14 6.72 12.94 66.02
N VAL A 15 5.74 12.80 66.96
CA VAL A 15 4.95 13.79 67.73
C VAL A 15 4.01 14.73 66.95
N ALA A 16 2.69 14.47 67.10
CA ALA A 16 1.49 15.33 66.98
C ALA A 16 1.30 16.27 65.76
N GLN A 17 0.05 16.29 65.24
CA GLN A 17 -0.50 17.26 64.26
C GLN A 17 0.18 17.26 62.88
N GLU A 18 -0.49 17.16 61.73
CA GLU A 18 -1.87 17.52 61.34
C GLU A 18 -2.27 16.68 60.11
N ASP A 19 -3.48 16.12 60.09
CA ASP A 19 -4.10 15.55 58.88
C ASP A 19 -4.73 16.68 58.05
N ASP A 20 -4.05 17.15 57.00
CA ASP A 20 -4.68 17.97 55.95
C ASP A 20 -5.31 17.02 54.91
N GLY A 21 -6.59 16.72 55.11
CA GLY A 21 -7.25 15.47 54.67
C GLY A 21 -7.37 15.18 53.16
N ASP A 22 -6.83 16.03 52.29
CA ASP A 22 -6.94 15.91 50.83
C ASP A 22 -5.58 15.67 50.11
N LYS A 23 -4.44 15.65 50.80
CA LYS A 23 -3.10 15.60 50.14
C LYS A 23 -2.18 14.45 50.56
N TYR A 24 -1.26 14.07 49.66
CA TYR A 24 -0.11 13.22 49.96
C TYR A 24 0.85 13.99 50.86
N THR A 25 1.61 13.26 51.67
CA THR A 25 2.47 13.87 52.69
C THR A 25 3.59 14.69 52.07
N SER A 26 3.73 15.94 52.54
CA SER A 26 4.73 16.93 52.12
C SER A 26 6.11 16.71 52.77
N LYS A 27 6.30 15.58 53.44
CA LYS A 27 7.30 15.47 54.50
C LYS A 27 8.75 15.34 54.01
N TYR A 28 8.96 14.90 52.77
CA TYR A 28 10.24 15.11 52.08
C TYR A 28 10.13 16.00 50.83
N ASP A 29 9.21 16.98 50.80
CA ASP A 29 9.24 18.12 49.85
C ASP A 29 10.48 19.04 50.08
N LYS A 30 11.50 18.56 50.80
CA LYS A 30 12.80 19.20 51.05
C LYS A 30 13.98 18.37 50.51
N ILE A 31 13.73 17.28 49.80
CA ILE A 31 14.78 16.51 49.12
C ILE A 31 15.37 17.32 47.97
N ASP A 32 16.70 17.28 47.86
CA ASP A 32 17.41 17.82 46.72
C ASP A 32 17.32 16.82 45.55
N LEU A 33 16.46 17.15 44.59
CA LEU A 33 16.29 16.35 43.39
C LEU A 33 17.49 16.46 42.44
N ASP A 34 18.20 17.59 42.43
CA ASP A 34 19.35 17.81 41.54
C ASP A 34 20.53 16.92 41.94
N ASP A 35 20.79 16.76 43.24
CA ASP A 35 21.82 15.83 43.73
C ASP A 35 21.47 14.36 43.38
N ILE A 36 20.20 13.96 43.52
CA ILE A 36 19.77 12.59 43.17
C ILE A 36 19.90 12.31 41.67
N LEU A 37 19.48 13.24 40.81
CA LEU A 37 19.52 13.07 39.35
C LEU A 37 20.94 13.18 38.78
N GLY A 38 21.73 14.11 39.33
CA GLY A 38 23.13 14.35 38.95
C GLY A 38 24.09 13.26 39.45
N SER A 39 23.75 12.51 40.51
CA SER A 39 24.59 11.47 41.08
C SER A 39 24.19 10.07 40.61
N ASP A 40 25.02 9.46 39.74
CA ASP A 40 24.82 8.06 39.29
C ASP A 40 24.60 7.08 40.44
N ARG A 41 25.29 7.28 41.57
CA ARG A 41 25.17 6.41 42.75
C ARG A 41 23.80 6.54 43.41
N LEU A 42 23.29 7.77 43.58
CA LEU A 42 21.99 8.00 44.20
C LEU A 42 20.88 7.55 43.25
N PHE A 43 20.92 8.01 41.99
CA PHE A 43 19.99 7.61 40.94
C PHE A 43 19.83 6.08 40.84
N ASN A 44 20.93 5.34 40.75
CA ASN A 44 20.89 3.88 40.62
C ASN A 44 20.26 3.16 41.82
N ASN A 45 20.36 3.72 43.03
CA ASN A 45 19.69 3.16 44.22
C ASN A 45 18.17 3.31 44.11
N TYR A 46 17.68 4.49 43.73
CA TYR A 46 16.24 4.71 43.49
C TYR A 46 15.71 3.90 42.30
N TYR A 47 16.45 3.84 41.19
CA TYR A 47 16.12 3.04 40.01
C TYR A 47 15.98 1.55 40.34
N LYS A 48 16.98 0.94 41.00
CA LYS A 48 16.93 -0.48 41.40
C LYS A 48 15.81 -0.75 42.41
N CYS A 49 15.57 0.18 43.35
CA CYS A 49 14.44 0.09 44.28
C CYS A 49 13.09 0.00 43.53
N LEU A 50 12.84 0.93 42.60
CA LEU A 50 11.62 0.96 41.78
C LEU A 50 11.46 -0.31 40.93
N LEU A 51 12.56 -0.92 40.50
CA LEU A 51 12.56 -2.17 39.73
C LEU A 51 12.47 -3.47 40.53
N ASP A 52 12.48 -3.44 41.88
CA ASP A 52 12.59 -4.65 42.74
C ASP A 52 13.96 -5.35 42.65
N GLN A 53 15.01 -4.62 42.27
CA GLN A 53 16.37 -5.13 42.00
C GLN A 53 17.42 -4.70 43.05
N GLY A 54 16.99 -4.13 44.18
CA GLY A 54 17.91 -3.67 45.22
C GLY A 54 17.21 -3.12 46.47
N PRO A 55 17.98 -2.80 47.52
CA PRO A 55 17.43 -2.24 48.74
C PRO A 55 16.81 -0.86 48.48
N CYS A 56 15.57 -0.70 48.93
CA CYS A 56 14.88 0.60 48.93
C CYS A 56 15.18 1.35 50.23
N THR A 57 15.50 2.64 50.11
CA THR A 57 15.48 3.55 51.25
C THR A 57 14.03 3.79 51.71
N PRO A 58 13.77 4.37 52.91
CA PRO A 58 12.41 4.75 53.32
C PRO A 58 11.69 5.61 52.28
N GLU A 59 12.45 6.45 51.58
CA GLU A 59 12.02 7.28 50.46
C GLU A 59 11.56 6.40 49.29
N GLY A 60 12.45 5.59 48.72
CA GLY A 60 12.15 4.78 47.54
C GLY A 60 10.96 3.83 47.74
N ASN A 61 10.81 3.28 48.95
CA ASN A 61 9.65 2.45 49.32
C ASN A 61 8.32 3.21 49.27
N TYR A 62 8.26 4.44 49.78
CA TYR A 62 7.03 5.22 49.74
C TYR A 62 6.68 5.60 48.30
N LEU A 63 7.65 6.11 47.53
CA LEU A 63 7.45 6.47 46.12
C LEU A 63 6.87 5.28 45.34
N LYS A 64 7.53 4.13 45.42
CA LYS A 64 7.14 2.88 44.76
C LYS A 64 5.72 2.43 45.09
N ARG A 65 5.27 2.62 46.33
CA ARG A 65 3.93 2.23 46.79
C ARG A 65 2.81 3.11 46.23
N VAL A 66 3.04 4.42 46.16
CA VAL A 66 1.99 5.39 45.78
C VAL A 66 2.04 5.72 44.27
N LEU A 67 3.15 5.43 43.59
CA LEU A 67 3.32 5.66 42.14
C LEU A 67 2.19 5.08 41.27
N PRO A 68 1.65 3.86 41.49
CA PRO A 68 0.53 3.34 40.70
C PRO A 68 -0.76 4.15 40.87
N GLU A 69 -1.14 4.47 42.11
CA GLU A 69 -2.30 5.33 42.41
C GLU A 69 -2.12 6.73 41.81
N ALA A 70 -0.90 7.27 41.88
CA ALA A 70 -0.55 8.57 41.33
C ALA A 70 -0.61 8.62 39.79
N LEU A 71 -0.28 7.53 39.11
CA LEU A 71 -0.46 7.43 37.65
C LEU A 71 -1.94 7.30 37.28
N GLU A 72 -2.70 6.50 38.04
CA GLU A 72 -4.14 6.28 37.78
C GLU A 72 -5.01 7.51 38.03
N THR A 73 -4.81 8.20 39.15
CA THR A 73 -5.67 9.30 39.61
C THR A 73 -5.30 10.68 39.05
N ASN A 74 -4.30 10.77 38.15
CA ASN A 74 -3.57 12.01 37.88
C ASN A 74 -3.10 12.66 39.21
N CYS A 75 -2.44 11.84 40.03
CA CYS A 75 -2.02 12.01 41.43
C CYS A 75 -2.83 12.96 42.32
N ALA A 76 -4.17 12.95 42.24
CA ALA A 76 -5.11 13.98 42.73
C ALA A 76 -4.84 14.68 44.09
N LYS A 77 -3.96 14.12 44.93
CA LYS A 77 -3.53 14.54 46.26
C LYS A 77 -2.11 15.20 46.30
N CYS A 78 -1.34 15.34 45.21
CA CYS A 78 0.04 15.87 45.30
C CYS A 78 0.16 17.36 45.70
N THR A 79 1.33 17.75 46.19
CA THR A 79 1.70 19.16 46.45
C THR A 79 2.26 19.86 45.20
N GLU A 80 2.30 21.19 45.20
CA GLU A 80 2.85 21.99 44.09
C GLU A 80 4.34 21.71 43.83
N LYS A 81 5.11 21.42 44.90
CA LYS A 81 6.52 21.05 44.77
C LYS A 81 6.68 19.65 44.15
N GLN A 82 5.85 18.68 44.56
CA GLN A 82 5.86 17.33 43.99
C GLN A 82 5.54 17.35 42.48
N ASP A 83 4.64 18.23 42.03
CA ASP A 83 4.32 18.42 40.61
C ASP A 83 5.48 19.02 39.78
N ALA A 84 6.21 19.99 40.36
CA ALA A 84 7.38 20.58 39.73
C ALA A 84 8.57 19.60 39.67
N ASP A 85 8.81 18.86 40.76
CA ASP A 85 9.90 17.88 40.88
C ASP A 85 9.67 16.65 39.96
N SER A 86 8.42 16.19 39.80
CA SER A 86 8.11 15.08 38.89
C SER A 86 8.33 15.45 37.43
N THR A 87 7.88 16.63 37.01
CA THR A 87 8.10 17.21 35.67
C THR A 87 9.58 17.30 35.35
N LYS A 88 10.38 17.81 36.31
CA LYS A 88 11.84 17.89 36.21
C LYS A 88 12.51 16.52 36.11
N THR A 89 12.02 15.53 36.87
CA THR A 89 12.50 14.13 36.82
C THR A 89 12.22 13.47 35.47
N ILE A 90 11.00 13.60 34.95
CA ILE A 90 10.60 13.03 33.64
C ILE A 90 11.42 13.66 32.52
N LYS A 91 11.62 14.99 32.56
CA LYS A 91 12.48 15.69 31.60
C LYS A 91 13.92 15.18 31.66
N TYR A 92 14.52 15.11 32.86
CA TYR A 92 15.90 14.65 33.02
C TYR A 92 16.07 13.19 32.55
N LEU A 93 15.14 12.29 32.92
CA LEU A 93 15.16 10.89 32.51
C LEU A 93 15.03 10.71 31.00
N SER A 94 14.09 11.41 30.37
CA SER A 94 13.87 11.31 28.92
C SER A 94 15.03 11.90 28.12
N GLU A 95 15.66 12.99 28.59
CA GLU A 95 16.75 13.65 27.88
C GLU A 95 18.15 13.04 28.15
N ASN A 96 18.40 12.53 29.37
CA ASN A 96 19.75 12.12 29.82
C ASN A 96 19.89 10.62 30.15
N ARG A 97 18.79 9.88 30.40
CA ARG A 97 18.81 8.44 30.77
C ARG A 97 17.72 7.62 30.05
N PRO A 98 17.72 7.59 28.69
CA PRO A 98 16.64 7.00 27.91
C PRO A 98 16.52 5.47 28.03
N ALA A 99 17.61 4.77 28.35
CA ALA A 99 17.58 3.31 28.54
C ALA A 99 16.84 2.94 29.83
N GLU A 100 17.15 3.61 30.92
CA GLU A 100 16.52 3.46 32.23
C GLU A 100 15.05 3.89 32.18
N TRP A 101 14.74 4.98 31.48
CA TRP A 101 13.38 5.42 31.19
C TRP A 101 12.55 4.33 30.49
N LYS A 102 13.09 3.67 29.46
CA LYS A 102 12.41 2.57 28.74
C LYS A 102 12.03 1.42 29.68
N VAL A 103 12.91 1.05 30.62
CA VAL A 103 12.68 -0.04 31.57
C VAL A 103 11.66 0.34 32.65
N LEU A 104 11.75 1.56 33.23
CA LEU A 104 10.74 2.05 34.19
C LEU A 104 9.35 2.11 33.56
N LYS A 105 9.25 2.64 32.34
CA LYS A 105 8.00 2.71 31.58
C LYS A 105 7.40 1.34 31.31
N ALA A 106 8.20 0.35 30.90
CA ALA A 106 7.72 -1.01 30.69
C ALA A 106 7.15 -1.67 31.97
N LYS A 107 7.58 -1.22 33.16
CA LYS A 107 7.07 -1.71 34.45
C LYS A 107 5.79 -1.02 34.91
N PHE A 108 5.72 0.30 34.79
CA PHE A 108 4.62 1.11 35.37
C PHE A 108 3.57 1.58 34.35
N ASP A 109 3.87 1.53 33.05
CA ASP A 109 2.93 1.84 31.95
C ASP A 109 3.18 0.96 30.72
N PRO A 110 2.97 -0.38 30.82
CA PRO A 110 3.22 -1.32 29.71
C PRO A 110 2.29 -1.09 28.51
N GLU A 111 1.07 -0.59 28.74
CA GLU A 111 0.06 -0.32 27.71
C GLU A 111 0.13 1.12 27.13
N ASN A 112 1.00 1.98 27.68
CA ASN A 112 1.15 3.40 27.33
C ASN A 112 -0.07 4.28 27.66
N LYS A 113 -0.96 3.78 28.52
CA LYS A 113 -2.20 4.43 28.96
C LYS A 113 -1.94 5.78 29.63
N TYR A 114 -0.81 5.92 30.33
CA TYR A 114 -0.44 7.14 31.02
C TYR A 114 0.39 8.05 30.12
N VAL A 115 1.39 7.52 29.41
CA VAL A 115 2.21 8.31 28.49
C VAL A 115 1.37 8.97 27.39
N GLU A 116 0.46 8.24 26.72
CA GLU A 116 -0.44 8.80 25.69
C GLU A 116 -1.29 9.98 26.22
N LYS A 117 -1.60 9.99 27.53
CA LYS A 117 -2.41 11.03 28.19
C LYS A 117 -1.63 12.32 28.51
N TYR A 118 -0.30 12.25 28.59
CA TYR A 118 0.55 13.36 29.02
C TYR A 118 1.45 13.95 27.92
N VAL A 119 1.54 13.34 26.73
CA VAL A 119 2.36 13.85 25.60
C VAL A 119 2.07 15.34 25.31
N ASP A 120 0.81 15.69 25.10
CA ASP A 120 0.39 17.06 24.75
C ASP A 120 0.74 18.14 25.82
N LYS A 121 0.95 17.74 27.08
CA LYS A 121 1.42 18.64 28.16
C LYS A 121 2.95 18.71 28.17
N ALA A 122 3.62 17.57 28.05
CA ALA A 122 5.08 17.47 27.97
C ALA A 122 5.65 18.29 26.78
N GLU A 123 5.00 18.25 25.61
CA GLU A 123 5.40 19.06 24.46
C GLU A 123 5.25 20.57 24.70
N LYS A 124 4.18 21.01 25.38
CA LYS A 124 3.97 22.43 25.75
C LYS A 124 4.99 22.95 26.76
N GLU A 125 5.52 22.07 27.61
CA GLU A 125 6.57 22.37 28.58
C GLU A 125 7.99 22.15 28.02
N GLY A 126 8.10 21.85 26.72
CA GLY A 126 9.38 21.72 26.02
C GLY A 126 10.18 20.48 26.43
N ILE A 127 9.51 19.39 26.83
CA ILE A 127 10.12 18.11 27.20
C ILE A 127 10.22 17.23 25.95
N LYS A 128 11.45 16.87 25.55
CA LYS A 128 11.68 15.96 24.42
C LYS A 128 11.58 14.50 24.86
N LEU A 129 10.37 13.95 24.88
CA LEU A 129 10.15 12.52 25.11
C LEU A 129 10.86 11.70 24.02
N PHE A 130 12.01 11.11 24.36
CA PHE A 130 12.91 10.45 23.40
C PHE A 130 12.33 9.18 22.76
N THR A 131 11.32 8.57 23.40
CA THR A 131 10.38 7.74 22.65
C THR A 131 9.47 8.70 21.90
N ARG A 132 9.79 8.94 20.62
CA ARG A 132 8.88 9.57 19.66
C ARG A 132 7.69 8.62 19.48
N TYR A 133 6.77 8.66 20.44
CA TYR A 133 5.36 8.42 20.19
C TYR A 133 4.99 9.48 19.17
N VAL A 134 5.20 9.16 17.89
CA VAL A 134 4.65 9.95 16.81
C VAL A 134 3.15 9.71 16.91
N MET A 135 2.50 10.58 17.70
CA MET A 135 1.06 10.59 17.91
C MET A 135 0.36 10.49 16.55
N ALA A 136 0.97 11.12 15.53
CA ALA A 136 0.74 10.79 14.14
C ALA A 136 2.02 10.34 13.40
N LEU A 137 1.97 9.20 12.71
CA LEU A 137 2.95 8.77 11.72
C LEU A 137 2.73 9.55 10.41
N GLU A 138 3.81 10.08 9.84
CA GLU A 138 3.82 10.78 8.55
C GLU A 138 4.70 10.01 7.56
N LEU A 139 4.21 9.80 6.32
CA LEU A 139 4.90 9.07 5.26
C LEU A 139 4.83 9.81 3.93
N SER A 140 5.98 9.88 3.27
CA SER A 140 6.19 10.46 1.94
C SER A 140 6.35 9.33 0.93
N ILE A 141 5.36 9.15 0.05
CA ILE A 141 5.25 7.98 -0.85
C ILE A 141 5.38 8.45 -2.30
N LEU A 142 6.19 7.75 -3.09
CA LEU A 142 6.38 7.97 -4.52
C LEU A 142 5.96 6.71 -5.32
N THR A 143 5.37 6.91 -6.50
CA THR A 143 5.33 5.87 -7.54
C THR A 143 5.79 6.41 -8.89
N LEU A 144 6.44 5.57 -9.71
CA LEU A 144 6.91 5.91 -11.04
C LEU A 144 7.09 4.65 -11.92
N ASN A 145 6.41 4.61 -13.06
CA ASN A 145 6.81 3.77 -14.18
C ASN A 145 8.09 4.34 -14.82
N ILE A 146 9.20 3.61 -14.76
CA ILE A 146 10.52 4.09 -15.21
C ILE A 146 10.78 3.86 -16.71
N TRP A 147 9.88 3.19 -17.43
CA TRP A 147 10.04 2.80 -18.84
C TRP A 147 11.42 2.19 -19.10
N GLY A 148 11.71 1.08 -18.43
CA GLY A 148 13.04 0.47 -18.36
C GLY A 148 13.27 -0.66 -19.35
N ILE A 149 12.54 -0.71 -20.48
CA ILE A 149 12.58 -1.84 -21.42
C ILE A 149 13.94 -1.86 -22.17
N PRO A 150 14.72 -2.96 -22.09
CA PRO A 150 15.96 -3.09 -22.85
C PRO A 150 15.73 -2.95 -24.36
N TYR A 151 16.61 -2.20 -25.03
CA TYR A 151 16.62 -1.92 -26.48
C TYR A 151 15.40 -1.17 -27.07
N VAL A 152 14.28 -1.05 -26.34
CA VAL A 152 13.08 -0.34 -26.77
C VAL A 152 13.04 1.08 -26.20
N SER A 153 13.20 1.23 -24.88
CA SER A 153 13.03 2.52 -24.22
C SER A 153 14.20 3.47 -24.51
N LYS A 154 13.88 4.66 -25.01
CA LYS A 154 14.87 5.68 -25.39
C LYS A 154 15.63 6.21 -24.16
N ASP A 155 16.89 6.58 -24.39
CA ASP A 155 17.78 7.26 -23.42
C ASP A 155 17.90 6.58 -22.04
N ARG A 156 17.62 5.26 -21.99
CA ARG A 156 17.38 4.51 -20.75
C ARG A 156 18.46 4.70 -19.70
N ALA A 157 19.74 4.64 -20.08
CA ALA A 157 20.85 4.79 -19.14
C ALA A 157 20.87 6.17 -18.47
N VAL A 158 20.67 7.26 -19.23
CA VAL A 158 20.67 8.64 -18.73
C VAL A 158 19.45 8.88 -17.82
N ARG A 159 18.30 8.30 -18.17
CA ARG A 159 17.09 8.39 -17.35
C ARG A 159 17.21 7.60 -16.05
N VAL A 160 17.70 6.37 -16.10
CA VAL A 160 17.94 5.53 -14.91
C VAL A 160 18.96 6.18 -13.97
N GLU A 161 20.00 6.82 -14.51
CA GLU A 161 20.95 7.63 -13.73
C GLU A 161 20.23 8.79 -13.00
N ALA A 162 19.45 9.60 -13.72
CA ALA A 162 18.71 10.73 -13.15
C ALA A 162 17.61 10.32 -12.16
N ILE A 163 16.92 9.18 -12.40
CA ILE A 163 15.98 8.59 -11.44
C ILE A 163 16.75 8.17 -10.17
N GLY A 164 17.94 7.57 -10.31
CA GLY A 164 18.81 7.24 -9.17
C GLY A 164 19.12 8.44 -8.28
N GLU A 165 19.39 9.61 -8.86
CA GLU A 165 19.56 10.88 -8.12
C GLU A 165 18.29 11.30 -7.38
N VAL A 166 17.12 11.20 -8.01
CA VAL A 166 15.81 11.47 -7.38
C VAL A 166 15.58 10.56 -6.17
N LEU A 167 15.87 9.26 -6.30
CA LEU A 167 15.72 8.29 -5.21
C LEU A 167 16.74 8.52 -4.07
N ALA A 168 17.95 8.98 -4.40
CA ALA A 168 18.99 9.32 -3.43
C ALA A 168 18.73 10.63 -2.67
N SER A 169 17.75 11.44 -3.07
CA SER A 169 17.49 12.78 -2.52
C SER A 169 17.03 12.81 -1.05
N GLY A 170 16.57 11.69 -0.50
CA GLY A 170 16.04 11.61 0.87
C GLY A 170 14.63 12.17 1.07
N ASN A 171 13.97 12.62 0.00
CA ASN A 171 12.62 13.22 0.04
C ASN A 171 11.47 12.21 0.19
N TYR A 172 11.75 10.91 0.12
CA TYR A 172 10.75 9.84 0.11
C TYR A 172 11.06 8.79 1.19
N ASP A 173 10.03 8.23 1.79
CA ASP A 173 10.12 7.16 2.78
C ASP A 173 9.85 5.77 2.16
N ILE A 174 9.00 5.74 1.13
CA ILE A 174 8.57 4.55 0.39
C ILE A 174 8.47 4.91 -1.09
N VAL A 175 9.00 4.05 -1.96
CA VAL A 175 8.95 4.21 -3.42
C VAL A 175 8.49 2.89 -4.06
N SER A 176 7.47 2.97 -4.92
CA SER A 176 7.03 1.89 -5.81
C SER A 176 7.50 2.19 -7.24
N LEU A 177 8.18 1.24 -7.89
CA LEU A 177 8.65 1.39 -9.27
C LEU A 177 8.03 0.33 -10.17
N GLN A 178 7.68 0.74 -11.39
CA GLN A 178 7.17 -0.12 -12.45
C GLN A 178 8.13 -0.09 -13.66
N GLU A 179 8.09 -1.11 -14.49
CA GLU A 179 8.97 -1.31 -15.66
C GLU A 179 10.47 -1.36 -15.39
N VAL A 180 10.87 -1.82 -14.21
CA VAL A 180 12.26 -2.15 -13.89
C VAL A 180 12.63 -3.50 -14.53
N TRP A 181 12.64 -3.57 -15.86
CA TRP A 181 12.83 -4.82 -16.62
C TRP A 181 14.29 -5.31 -16.69
N SER A 182 15.26 -4.47 -16.36
CA SER A 182 16.69 -4.81 -16.39
C SER A 182 17.25 -4.99 -14.99
N GLU A 183 17.90 -6.14 -14.73
CA GLU A 183 18.55 -6.40 -13.45
C GLU A 183 19.70 -5.42 -13.16
N SER A 184 20.45 -4.98 -14.18
CA SER A 184 21.49 -3.96 -14.01
C SER A 184 20.91 -2.64 -13.51
N ASP A 185 19.75 -2.27 -14.03
CA ASP A 185 19.11 -0.98 -13.78
C ASP A 185 18.48 -1.01 -12.38
N TYR A 186 17.88 -2.14 -11.96
CA TYR A 186 17.48 -2.38 -10.56
C TYR A 186 18.67 -2.29 -9.58
N ARG A 187 19.77 -2.99 -9.86
CA ARG A 187 20.96 -2.98 -9.00
C ARG A 187 21.53 -1.56 -8.87
N TYR A 188 21.67 -0.84 -9.98
CA TYR A 188 22.09 0.56 -9.97
C TYR A 188 21.17 1.45 -9.13
N LEU A 189 19.85 1.40 -9.34
CA LEU A 189 18.90 2.23 -8.58
C LEU A 189 18.95 1.92 -7.07
N LYS A 190 19.04 0.63 -6.71
CA LYS A 190 19.20 0.17 -5.33
C LYS A 190 20.50 0.70 -4.70
N GLU A 191 21.63 0.55 -5.38
CA GLU A 191 22.93 1.00 -4.89
C GLU A 191 22.98 2.53 -4.75
N ARG A 192 22.49 3.26 -5.76
CA ARG A 192 22.48 4.73 -5.76
C ARG A 192 21.59 5.32 -4.67
N ALA A 193 20.44 4.69 -4.41
CA ALA A 193 19.47 5.12 -3.40
C ALA A 193 19.80 4.63 -1.97
N ALA A 194 20.76 3.72 -1.78
CA ALA A 194 20.97 3.00 -0.51
C ALA A 194 21.17 3.88 0.73
N ALA A 195 21.68 5.11 0.58
CA ALA A 195 21.84 6.06 1.68
C ALA A 195 20.50 6.64 2.19
N ALA A 196 19.48 6.71 1.34
CA ALA A 196 18.14 7.24 1.66
C ALA A 196 17.09 6.12 1.82
N LEU A 197 17.19 5.08 1.00
CA LEU A 197 16.26 3.96 0.90
C LEU A 197 17.02 2.61 1.00
N PRO A 198 17.66 2.29 2.14
CA PRO A 198 18.51 1.11 2.31
C PRO A 198 17.80 -0.25 2.13
N PHE A 199 16.48 -0.30 2.25
CA PHE A 199 15.70 -1.54 2.13
C PHE A 199 15.02 -1.60 0.77
N ALA A 200 15.43 -2.54 -0.09
CA ALA A 200 14.89 -2.67 -1.44
C ALA A 200 14.56 -4.12 -1.79
N HIS A 201 13.45 -4.32 -2.50
CA HIS A 201 12.99 -5.62 -2.99
C HIS A 201 12.56 -5.52 -4.46
N TYR A 202 12.94 -6.51 -5.26
CA TYR A 202 12.48 -6.70 -6.64
C TYR A 202 11.67 -7.98 -6.72
N PHE A 203 10.51 -7.92 -7.37
CA PHE A 203 9.62 -9.07 -7.46
C PHE A 203 9.94 -9.87 -8.74
N TYR A 204 10.55 -11.04 -8.60
CA TYR A 204 10.84 -11.92 -9.73
C TYR A 204 9.60 -12.73 -10.14
N SER A 205 9.31 -12.79 -11.44
CA SER A 205 8.15 -13.46 -12.02
C SER A 205 8.34 -13.65 -13.54
N GLY A 206 7.59 -14.56 -14.17
CA GLY A 206 7.57 -14.75 -15.62
C GLY A 206 8.94 -15.08 -16.23
N VAL A 207 9.15 -14.67 -17.49
CA VAL A 207 10.40 -14.92 -18.23
C VAL A 207 11.41 -13.78 -18.06
N VAL A 208 10.93 -12.53 -17.99
CA VAL A 208 11.79 -11.31 -17.94
C VAL A 208 11.70 -10.55 -16.61
N GLY A 209 11.10 -11.12 -15.57
CA GLY A 209 10.77 -10.42 -14.32
C GLY A 209 9.33 -9.87 -14.32
N SER A 210 8.91 -9.28 -13.20
CA SER A 210 7.62 -8.56 -13.13
C SER A 210 7.72 -7.09 -13.54
N GLY A 211 8.93 -6.54 -13.59
CA GLY A 211 9.17 -5.10 -13.73
C GLY A 211 8.88 -4.30 -12.45
N LEU A 212 8.48 -4.93 -11.33
CA LEU A 212 8.12 -4.25 -10.09
C LEU A 212 9.26 -4.24 -9.07
N ALA A 213 9.47 -3.09 -8.43
CA ALA A 213 10.35 -2.94 -7.27
C ALA A 213 9.74 -2.05 -6.20
N VAL A 214 10.06 -2.30 -4.93
CA VAL A 214 9.80 -1.37 -3.83
C VAL A 214 11.09 -1.04 -3.11
N LEU A 215 11.33 0.24 -2.87
CA LEU A 215 12.43 0.76 -2.06
C LEU A 215 11.85 1.50 -0.84
N SER A 216 12.49 1.37 0.31
CA SER A 216 12.06 2.02 1.54
C SER A 216 13.22 2.41 2.44
N LYS A 217 12.98 3.50 3.16
CA LYS A 217 13.77 3.99 4.29
C LYS A 217 13.67 3.10 5.53
N TYR A 218 12.59 2.32 5.63
CA TYR A 218 12.26 1.50 6.80
C TYR A 218 12.34 -0.01 6.47
N PRO A 219 12.61 -0.88 7.46
CA PRO A 219 12.79 -2.31 7.22
C PRO A 219 11.60 -2.99 6.54
N ILE A 220 11.84 -3.63 5.40
CA ILE A 220 10.90 -4.59 4.79
C ILE A 220 11.00 -5.90 5.58
N VAL A 221 9.92 -6.26 6.28
CA VAL A 221 9.86 -7.46 7.15
C VAL A 221 9.22 -8.68 6.49
N SER A 222 8.51 -8.48 5.37
CA SER A 222 7.91 -9.54 4.57
C SER A 222 7.75 -9.06 3.14
N ALA A 223 7.96 -9.95 2.17
CA ALA A 223 7.68 -9.72 0.75
C ALA A 223 6.93 -10.93 0.18
N PHE A 224 6.00 -10.68 -0.75
CA PHE A 224 5.20 -11.69 -1.44
C PHE A 224 4.87 -11.19 -2.85
N PHE A 225 4.65 -12.09 -3.81
CA PHE A 225 4.23 -11.72 -5.16
C PHE A 225 3.04 -12.59 -5.60
N HIS A 226 1.98 -11.94 -6.09
CA HIS A 226 0.78 -12.57 -6.63
C HIS A 226 0.76 -12.41 -8.16
N ALA A 227 0.94 -13.51 -8.90
CA ALA A 227 0.86 -13.51 -10.35
C ALA A 227 -0.61 -13.62 -10.80
N TRP A 228 -1.05 -12.76 -11.72
CA TRP A 228 -2.42 -12.80 -12.24
C TRP A 228 -2.66 -13.99 -13.17
N SER A 229 -3.92 -14.42 -13.27
CA SER A 229 -4.34 -15.56 -14.10
C SER A 229 -4.35 -15.28 -15.61
N VAL A 230 -4.40 -14.00 -16.01
CA VAL A 230 -4.39 -13.55 -17.42
C VAL A 230 -3.47 -12.34 -17.58
N ASN A 231 -2.61 -12.36 -18.61
CA ASN A 231 -1.53 -11.39 -18.82
C ASN A 231 -1.30 -11.01 -20.30
N GLY A 232 -2.30 -11.18 -21.17
CA GLY A 232 -2.20 -10.84 -22.60
C GLY A 232 -2.02 -12.07 -23.49
N TYR A 233 -1.76 -11.86 -24.78
CA TYR A 233 -1.71 -12.94 -25.77
C TYR A 233 -0.30 -13.24 -26.28
N VAL A 234 0.18 -14.47 -26.09
CA VAL A 234 1.51 -14.97 -26.54
C VAL A 234 1.89 -14.64 -28.00
N HIS A 235 0.91 -14.60 -28.90
CA HIS A 235 1.14 -14.36 -30.33
C HIS A 235 1.21 -12.86 -30.70
N ARG A 236 0.83 -11.96 -29.78
CA ARG A 236 0.92 -10.50 -29.93
C ARG A 236 2.33 -10.06 -29.49
N ILE A 237 3.36 -10.47 -30.23
CA ILE A 237 4.78 -10.24 -29.87
C ILE A 237 5.13 -8.75 -29.66
N GLN A 238 4.41 -7.85 -30.35
CA GLN A 238 4.54 -6.39 -30.19
C GLN A 238 4.02 -5.87 -28.83
N HIS A 239 3.22 -6.66 -28.10
CA HIS A 239 2.61 -6.30 -26.82
C HIS A 239 3.33 -7.08 -25.72
N GLY A 240 4.26 -6.41 -25.02
CA GLY A 240 5.24 -7.06 -24.15
C GLY A 240 4.66 -7.73 -22.89
N ASP A 241 3.43 -7.38 -22.51
CA ASP A 241 2.74 -7.80 -21.28
C ASP A 241 2.76 -9.31 -21.04
N TRP A 242 2.63 -10.12 -22.10
CA TRP A 242 2.59 -11.58 -21.94
C TRP A 242 3.94 -12.19 -21.53
N PHE A 243 5.04 -11.60 -22.01
CA PHE A 243 6.39 -12.07 -21.67
C PHE A 243 6.82 -11.59 -20.28
N GLY A 244 6.28 -10.45 -19.85
CA GLY A 244 6.37 -9.93 -18.49
C GLY A 244 5.60 -10.78 -17.49
N GLY A 245 6.21 -11.08 -16.34
CA GLY A 245 5.54 -11.75 -15.24
C GLY A 245 4.62 -10.82 -14.44
N LYS A 246 3.66 -10.16 -15.10
CA LYS A 246 2.77 -9.15 -14.48
C LYS A 246 1.92 -9.73 -13.33
N GLY A 247 1.66 -8.89 -12.33
CA GLY A 247 1.05 -9.26 -11.05
C GLY A 247 1.13 -8.14 -10.01
N VAL A 248 0.89 -8.48 -8.74
CA VAL A 248 0.97 -7.58 -7.58
C VAL A 248 2.11 -7.98 -6.67
N GLY A 249 3.08 -7.09 -6.49
CA GLY A 249 4.08 -7.21 -5.43
C GLY A 249 3.54 -6.67 -4.11
N PHE A 250 3.72 -7.39 -3.01
CA PHE A 250 3.31 -6.98 -1.67
C PHE A 250 4.50 -6.96 -0.71
N VAL A 251 4.69 -5.88 0.02
CA VAL A 251 5.61 -5.82 1.17
C VAL A 251 4.93 -5.33 2.44
N LYS A 252 5.40 -5.86 3.56
CA LYS A 252 5.14 -5.31 4.90
C LYS A 252 6.40 -4.56 5.35
N ILE A 253 6.23 -3.30 5.73
CA ILE A 253 7.30 -2.39 6.14
C ILE A 253 7.09 -2.04 7.61
N SER A 254 8.12 -2.20 8.44
CA SER A 254 8.05 -1.85 9.86
C SER A 254 8.48 -0.41 10.09
N VAL A 255 7.52 0.46 10.35
CA VAL A 255 7.73 1.89 10.60
C VAL A 255 7.39 2.17 12.06
N ASN A 256 8.40 2.49 12.88
CA ASN A 256 8.24 2.72 14.33
C ASN A 256 7.45 1.59 15.03
N GLU A 257 7.83 0.33 14.79
CA GLU A 257 7.17 -0.89 15.31
C GLU A 257 5.74 -1.15 14.77
N GLN A 258 5.19 -0.25 13.94
CA GLN A 258 3.90 -0.42 13.25
C GLN A 258 4.09 -1.00 11.83
N LEU A 259 3.12 -1.74 11.31
CA LEU A 259 3.20 -2.34 9.97
C LEU A 259 2.47 -1.49 8.93
N VAL A 260 3.19 -1.06 7.91
CA VAL A 260 2.66 -0.43 6.70
C VAL A 260 2.67 -1.47 5.58
N HIS A 261 1.54 -1.64 4.90
CA HIS A 261 1.35 -2.60 3.82
C HIS A 261 1.39 -1.86 2.48
N VAL A 262 2.32 -2.22 1.60
CA VAL A 262 2.50 -1.60 0.29
C VAL A 262 2.33 -2.64 -0.81
N TYR A 263 1.43 -2.36 -1.73
CA TYR A 263 1.15 -3.14 -2.92
C TYR A 263 1.66 -2.36 -4.14
N ALA A 264 2.61 -2.94 -4.87
CA ALA A 264 3.06 -2.45 -6.17
C ALA A 264 2.33 -3.24 -7.25
N ALA A 265 1.80 -2.57 -8.27
CA ALA A 265 1.14 -3.20 -9.40
C ALA A 265 1.50 -2.49 -10.71
N HIS A 266 1.47 -3.25 -11.80
CA HIS A 266 1.50 -2.72 -13.17
C HIS A 266 0.49 -3.53 -14.01
N LEU A 267 -0.75 -3.03 -14.15
CA LEU A 267 -1.82 -3.71 -14.91
C LEU A 267 -1.46 -3.80 -16.40
N HIS A 268 -2.13 -4.68 -17.15
CA HIS A 268 -1.94 -4.82 -18.60
C HIS A 268 -2.11 -3.47 -19.31
N ALA A 269 -1.30 -3.16 -20.32
CA ALA A 269 -1.40 -1.89 -21.04
C ALA A 269 -2.67 -1.78 -21.91
N GLU A 270 -3.20 -0.56 -22.07
CA GLU A 270 -4.26 -0.22 -23.03
C GLU A 270 -3.64 0.23 -24.36
N TYR A 271 -3.57 -0.68 -25.34
CA TYR A 271 -2.93 -0.40 -26.63
C TYR A 271 -3.82 0.36 -27.62
N ASP A 272 -5.15 0.21 -27.54
CA ASP A 272 -6.11 0.94 -28.39
C ASP A 272 -7.47 1.07 -27.69
N ARG A 273 -7.80 2.29 -27.23
CA ARG A 273 -9.09 2.58 -26.57
C ARG A 273 -10.31 2.42 -27.47
N SER A 274 -10.14 2.40 -28.79
CA SER A 274 -11.24 2.19 -29.74
C SER A 274 -11.49 0.73 -30.08
N CYS A 275 -10.52 -0.16 -29.84
CA CYS A 275 -10.57 -1.60 -30.11
C CYS A 275 -9.77 -2.38 -29.05
N ASP A 276 -10.20 -2.28 -27.80
CA ASP A 276 -9.46 -2.83 -26.67
C ASP A 276 -9.69 -4.34 -26.48
N ASP A 277 -8.82 -5.13 -27.14
CA ASP A 277 -8.69 -6.58 -26.97
C ASP A 277 -8.44 -7.05 -25.51
N TYR A 278 -8.06 -6.13 -24.60
CA TYR A 278 -7.53 -6.46 -23.26
C TYR A 278 -8.40 -5.95 -22.09
N MET A 279 -9.57 -5.37 -22.34
CA MET A 279 -10.46 -4.87 -21.28
C MET A 279 -10.76 -5.95 -20.24
N ALA A 280 -11.09 -7.17 -20.69
CA ALA A 280 -11.34 -8.32 -19.81
C ALA A 280 -10.12 -8.66 -18.94
N HIS A 281 -8.91 -8.50 -19.46
CA HIS A 281 -7.68 -8.77 -18.72
C HIS A 281 -7.49 -7.69 -17.64
N ARG A 282 -7.56 -6.40 -17.99
CA ARG A 282 -7.43 -5.29 -17.01
C ARG A 282 -8.48 -5.39 -15.90
N VAL A 283 -9.72 -5.72 -16.23
CA VAL A 283 -10.83 -5.91 -15.27
C VAL A 283 -10.57 -7.09 -14.32
N ILE A 284 -10.09 -8.23 -14.81
CA ILE A 284 -9.77 -9.38 -13.96
C ILE A 284 -8.56 -9.09 -13.07
N GLN A 285 -7.49 -8.49 -13.63
CA GLN A 285 -6.32 -8.08 -12.87
C GLN A 285 -6.67 -7.06 -11.77
N ALA A 286 -7.54 -6.09 -12.08
CA ALA A 286 -8.10 -5.14 -11.12
C ALA A 286 -8.85 -5.84 -9.97
N TYR A 287 -9.75 -6.77 -10.30
CA TYR A 287 -10.54 -7.49 -9.31
C TYR A 287 -9.72 -8.48 -8.46
N ASP A 288 -8.78 -9.20 -9.07
CA ASP A 288 -7.85 -10.11 -8.40
C ASP A 288 -6.93 -9.34 -7.45
N THR A 289 -6.39 -8.19 -7.90
CA THR A 289 -5.64 -7.25 -7.06
C THR A 289 -6.47 -6.76 -5.87
N ALA A 290 -7.73 -6.38 -6.08
CA ALA A 290 -8.61 -5.93 -5.01
C ALA A 290 -8.89 -7.03 -3.97
N GLN A 291 -9.21 -8.25 -4.40
CA GLN A 291 -9.38 -9.39 -3.50
C GLN A 291 -8.09 -9.74 -2.74
N PHE A 292 -6.94 -9.66 -3.40
CA PHE A 292 -5.65 -9.91 -2.78
C PHE A 292 -5.34 -8.88 -1.68
N ILE A 293 -5.62 -7.59 -1.92
CA ILE A 293 -5.51 -6.51 -0.91
C ILE A 293 -6.43 -6.79 0.29
N GLU A 294 -7.70 -7.14 0.05
CA GLU A 294 -8.65 -7.45 1.13
C GLU A 294 -8.24 -8.69 1.94
N SER A 295 -7.68 -9.70 1.28
CA SER A 295 -7.21 -10.94 1.90
C SER A 295 -5.91 -10.77 2.70
N THR A 296 -5.13 -9.72 2.43
CA THR A 296 -3.79 -9.51 3.03
C THR A 296 -3.67 -8.27 3.92
N GLN A 297 -4.76 -7.50 4.09
CA GLN A 297 -4.82 -6.28 4.92
C GLN A 297 -4.28 -6.47 6.35
N GLY A 298 -4.56 -7.61 6.99
CA GLY A 298 -4.02 -8.01 8.28
C GLY A 298 -4.13 -6.92 9.37
N ASN A 299 -3.04 -6.71 10.10
CA ASN A 299 -2.88 -5.69 11.14
C ASN A 299 -2.14 -4.42 10.64
N GLY A 300 -2.20 -4.13 9.34
CA GLY A 300 -1.56 -2.95 8.77
C GLY A 300 -2.20 -1.65 9.26
N VAL A 301 -1.40 -0.67 9.69
CA VAL A 301 -1.88 0.66 10.13
C VAL A 301 -2.21 1.57 8.94
N LEU A 302 -1.54 1.33 7.81
CA LEU A 302 -1.82 1.90 6.49
C LEU A 302 -1.68 0.79 5.45
N GLN A 303 -2.63 0.72 4.52
CA GLN A 303 -2.52 -0.01 3.26
C GLN A 303 -2.35 1.00 2.13
N VAL A 304 -1.44 0.71 1.18
CA VAL A 304 -1.14 1.57 0.03
C VAL A 304 -1.03 0.71 -1.23
N LEU A 305 -1.84 0.99 -2.24
CA LEU A 305 -1.61 0.52 -3.62
C LEU A 305 -0.94 1.65 -4.40
N ALA A 306 0.22 1.38 -4.98
CA ALA A 306 1.02 2.39 -5.67
C ALA A 306 1.59 1.82 -6.99
N GLY A 307 1.17 2.37 -8.13
CA GLY A 307 1.67 1.95 -9.44
C GLY A 307 0.90 2.47 -10.64
N ASP A 308 1.34 2.03 -11.81
CA ASP A 308 0.68 2.21 -13.10
C ASP A 308 -0.48 1.20 -13.22
N LEU A 309 -1.71 1.70 -13.22
CA LEU A 309 -2.90 0.86 -13.25
C LEU A 309 -3.51 0.77 -14.67
N ASN A 310 -2.91 1.41 -15.69
CA ASN A 310 -3.35 1.37 -17.09
C ASN A 310 -4.88 1.54 -17.28
N THR A 311 -5.48 2.45 -16.52
CA THR A 311 -6.92 2.74 -16.48
C THR A 311 -7.10 4.21 -16.09
N GLU A 312 -8.06 4.92 -16.68
CA GLU A 312 -8.33 6.32 -16.32
C GLU A 312 -9.38 6.42 -15.18
N PRO A 313 -9.47 7.57 -14.46
CA PRO A 313 -10.45 7.75 -13.39
C PRO A 313 -11.90 7.64 -13.91
N GLY A 314 -12.60 6.60 -13.49
CA GLY A 314 -13.99 6.30 -13.88
C GLY A 314 -14.13 5.15 -14.87
N ASP A 315 -13.06 4.70 -15.51
CA ASP A 315 -13.04 3.45 -16.28
C ASP A 315 -13.37 2.25 -15.36
N LEU A 316 -13.81 1.14 -15.95
CA LEU A 316 -14.28 0.00 -15.18
C LEU A 316 -13.20 -0.62 -14.28
N ALA A 317 -11.98 -0.82 -14.77
CA ALA A 317 -10.89 -1.40 -13.97
C ALA A 317 -10.53 -0.51 -12.76
N TYR A 318 -10.47 0.81 -12.95
CA TYR A 318 -10.35 1.80 -11.87
C TYR A 318 -11.48 1.65 -10.83
N ARG A 319 -12.76 1.60 -11.27
CA ARG A 319 -13.91 1.50 -10.37
C ARG A 319 -13.93 0.19 -9.60
N VAL A 320 -13.60 -0.94 -10.25
CA VAL A 320 -13.45 -2.25 -9.61
C VAL A 320 -12.36 -2.21 -8.54
N LEU A 321 -11.18 -1.67 -8.84
CA LEU A 321 -10.11 -1.51 -7.87
C LEU A 321 -10.57 -0.68 -6.67
N GLN A 322 -11.10 0.53 -6.90
CA GLN A 322 -11.49 1.44 -5.82
C GLN A 322 -12.58 0.84 -4.92
N THR A 323 -13.63 0.26 -5.51
CA THR A 323 -14.78 -0.27 -4.77
C THR A 323 -14.46 -1.60 -4.07
N CYS A 324 -13.91 -2.60 -4.78
CA CYS A 324 -13.68 -3.92 -4.23
C CYS A 324 -12.51 -3.98 -3.24
N SER A 325 -11.52 -3.08 -3.35
CA SER A 325 -10.43 -2.97 -2.36
C SER A 325 -10.73 -1.98 -1.22
N ARG A 326 -11.81 -1.20 -1.34
CA ARG A 326 -12.17 -0.10 -0.43
C ARG A 326 -11.01 0.88 -0.16
N LEU A 327 -10.10 1.04 -1.12
CA LEU A 327 -9.03 2.03 -1.07
C LEU A 327 -9.53 3.39 -1.59
N THR A 328 -9.01 4.47 -1.02
CA THR A 328 -9.29 5.84 -1.47
C THR A 328 -8.16 6.33 -2.36
N ASP A 329 -8.47 6.87 -3.54
CA ASP A 329 -7.48 7.56 -4.39
C ASP A 329 -6.96 8.82 -3.69
N SER A 330 -5.64 9.04 -3.71
CA SER A 330 -5.03 10.26 -3.17
C SER A 330 -5.29 11.52 -4.01
N ALA A 331 -5.84 11.41 -5.23
CA ALA A 331 -6.35 12.56 -5.96
C ALA A 331 -7.88 12.63 -5.93
N ASP A 332 -8.45 13.67 -5.33
CA ASP A 332 -9.89 13.99 -5.44
C ASP A 332 -10.22 14.36 -6.90
N LYS A 333 -11.43 14.04 -7.35
CA LYS A 333 -11.99 14.47 -8.65
C LYS A 333 -11.84 15.97 -8.92
N LYS A 334 -11.89 16.82 -7.88
CA LYS A 334 -11.63 18.27 -7.99
C LYS A 334 -10.17 18.58 -8.34
N MET A 335 -9.22 17.76 -7.90
CA MET A 335 -7.79 17.95 -8.16
C MET A 335 -7.43 17.56 -9.59
N TYR A 336 -7.93 16.42 -10.09
CA TYR A 336 -7.60 15.96 -11.45
C TYR A 336 -8.53 16.49 -12.56
N ALA A 337 -9.64 17.17 -12.24
CA ALA A 337 -10.55 17.75 -13.23
C ALA A 337 -9.90 18.79 -14.17
N SER A 338 -8.81 19.45 -13.76
CA SER A 338 -8.06 20.33 -14.65
C SER A 338 -7.19 19.58 -15.66
N GLY A 339 -6.86 18.31 -15.41
CA GLY A 339 -5.89 17.51 -16.15
C GLY A 339 -4.42 17.75 -15.77
N ASP A 340 -4.15 18.60 -14.77
CA ASP A 340 -2.75 18.91 -14.37
C ASP A 340 -2.05 17.73 -13.65
N LEU A 341 -2.84 16.77 -13.16
CA LEU A 341 -2.43 15.53 -12.52
C LEU A 341 -2.47 14.31 -13.46
N ASN A 342 -2.55 14.54 -14.77
CA ASN A 342 -2.33 13.48 -15.76
C ASN A 342 -0.87 13.04 -15.72
N THR A 343 -0.61 11.78 -16.07
CA THR A 343 0.65 11.08 -15.81
C THR A 343 1.27 10.43 -17.04
N ASN A 344 0.54 10.30 -18.15
CA ASN A 344 1.03 9.69 -19.40
C ASN A 344 0.42 10.38 -20.63
N GLU A 345 1.04 10.23 -21.81
CA GLU A 345 0.62 10.88 -23.09
C GLU A 345 0.49 12.43 -23.03
N ILE A 346 1.15 13.10 -22.08
CA ILE A 346 1.03 14.55 -21.90
C ILE A 346 1.90 15.28 -22.93
N ALA A 347 1.36 16.25 -23.66
CA ALA A 347 2.11 16.96 -24.71
C ALA A 347 3.38 17.71 -24.23
N ARG A 348 3.53 17.93 -22.91
CA ARG A 348 4.76 18.48 -22.33
C ARG A 348 5.88 17.45 -22.19
N ASN A 349 5.58 16.15 -22.05
CA ASN A 349 6.56 15.09 -21.85
C ASN A 349 7.36 14.82 -23.14
N SER A 350 8.68 14.65 -23.06
CA SER A 350 9.54 14.54 -24.26
C SER A 350 9.36 13.25 -25.08
N TYR A 351 8.70 12.23 -24.52
CA TYR A 351 8.53 10.92 -25.16
C TYR A 351 7.11 10.66 -25.66
N THR A 352 6.15 11.56 -25.37
CA THR A 352 4.79 11.43 -25.87
C THR A 352 4.77 11.49 -27.40
N ASP A 353 3.99 10.59 -28.02
CA ASP A 353 3.82 10.55 -29.46
C ASP A 353 3.21 11.87 -30.00
N PRO A 354 3.73 12.46 -31.10
CA PRO A 354 3.22 13.72 -31.62
C PRO A 354 1.75 13.72 -32.05
N GLU A 355 1.16 12.59 -32.46
CA GLU A 355 -0.26 12.50 -32.78
C GLU A 355 -1.12 12.34 -31.51
N ALA A 356 -0.64 11.56 -30.52
CA ALA A 356 -1.27 11.51 -29.20
C ALA A 356 -1.31 12.89 -28.53
N ALA A 357 -0.19 13.62 -28.53
CA ALA A 357 -0.08 15.00 -28.03
C ALA A 357 -1.02 15.99 -28.73
N LYS A 358 -1.28 15.82 -30.03
CA LYS A 358 -2.27 16.65 -30.77
C LYS A 358 -3.70 16.27 -30.40
N LYS A 359 -3.99 14.97 -30.25
CA LYS A 359 -5.32 14.43 -29.99
C LYS A 359 -5.80 14.73 -28.55
N SER A 360 -4.93 14.58 -27.56
CA SER A 360 -5.19 14.94 -26.17
C SER A 360 -3.96 15.63 -25.57
N PRO A 361 -3.83 16.97 -25.69
CA PRO A 361 -2.65 17.68 -25.19
C PRO A 361 -2.41 17.54 -23.68
N LYS A 362 -3.48 17.26 -22.92
CA LYS A 362 -3.41 17.01 -21.47
C LYS A 362 -2.99 15.58 -21.13
N GLY A 363 -2.93 14.66 -22.09
CA GLY A 363 -2.65 13.25 -21.84
C GLY A 363 -3.76 12.54 -21.04
N LYS A 364 -3.37 11.53 -20.27
CA LYS A 364 -4.20 10.63 -19.47
C LYS A 364 -3.64 10.52 -18.05
N ARG A 365 -4.46 10.18 -17.06
CA ARG A 365 -4.01 9.80 -15.71
C ARG A 365 -4.17 8.29 -15.55
N ILE A 366 -3.05 7.57 -15.44
CA ILE A 366 -3.04 6.10 -15.28
C ILE A 366 -2.15 5.62 -14.12
N ASP A 367 -1.38 6.51 -13.49
CA ASP A 367 -0.55 6.22 -12.31
C ASP A 367 -1.22 6.71 -11.03
N TYR A 368 -1.21 5.88 -9.99
CA TYR A 368 -2.00 6.08 -8.78
C TYR A 368 -1.24 5.77 -7.49
N ILE A 369 -1.60 6.52 -6.45
CA ILE A 369 -1.42 6.08 -5.05
C ILE A 369 -2.82 6.06 -4.43
N MET A 370 -3.31 4.88 -4.09
CA MET A 370 -4.56 4.65 -3.37
C MET A 370 -4.25 4.12 -1.96
N TYR A 371 -5.03 4.49 -0.94
CA TYR A 371 -4.72 4.15 0.44
C TYR A 371 -5.95 3.90 1.32
N ARG A 372 -5.73 3.20 2.44
CA ARG A 372 -6.69 2.98 3.53
C ARG A 372 -5.98 2.91 4.88
N PHE A 373 -6.58 3.49 5.92
CA PHE A 373 -6.10 3.37 7.29
C PHE A 373 -6.62 2.08 7.95
N GLY A 374 -5.84 1.47 8.83
CA GLY A 374 -6.30 0.36 9.66
C GLY A 374 -7.41 0.78 10.63
N SER A 375 -8.22 -0.17 11.10
CA SER A 375 -9.44 0.05 11.91
C SER A 375 -9.28 0.89 13.19
N HIS A 376 -8.06 1.02 13.70
CA HIS A 376 -7.73 1.78 14.91
C HIS A 376 -6.85 3.00 14.63
N TYR A 377 -6.81 3.46 13.38
CA TYR A 377 -6.06 4.64 12.94
C TYR A 377 -6.95 5.57 12.13
N GLU A 378 -6.85 6.86 12.41
CA GLU A 378 -7.49 7.93 11.65
C GLU A 378 -6.42 8.83 11.04
N GLY A 379 -6.65 9.33 9.83
CA GLY A 379 -5.62 10.08 9.12
C GLY A 379 -6.18 10.91 7.98
N LYS A 380 -5.27 11.58 7.28
CA LYS A 380 -5.58 12.36 6.08
C LYS A 380 -4.41 12.41 5.12
N LEU A 381 -4.73 12.63 3.87
CA LEU A 381 -3.78 13.15 2.90
C LEU A 381 -3.36 14.57 3.31
N LEU A 382 -2.07 14.86 3.29
CA LEU A 382 -1.50 16.20 3.43
C LEU A 382 -1.23 16.85 2.09
N GLU A 383 -0.77 16.07 1.11
CA GLU A 383 -0.29 16.57 -0.17
C GLU A 383 -0.43 15.46 -1.24
N HIS A 384 -0.84 15.84 -2.45
CA HIS A 384 -0.73 15.02 -3.66
C HIS A 384 -0.21 15.93 -4.78
N ARG A 385 0.80 15.48 -5.54
CA ARG A 385 1.33 16.20 -6.71
C ARG A 385 2.17 15.29 -7.61
N LEU A 386 2.46 15.78 -8.81
CA LEU A 386 3.57 15.29 -9.63
C LEU A 386 4.85 16.00 -9.12
N PRO A 387 5.86 15.29 -8.60
CA PRO A 387 6.95 15.92 -7.84
C PRO A 387 8.18 16.29 -8.68
N LEU A 388 8.27 15.80 -9.92
CA LEU A 388 9.41 16.01 -10.82
C LEU A 388 9.15 17.17 -11.79
N PRO A 389 10.19 17.88 -12.23
CA PRO A 389 10.07 18.80 -13.35
C PRO A 389 9.89 18.04 -14.68
N ASP A 390 9.20 18.67 -15.64
CA ASP A 390 8.94 18.12 -16.98
C ASP A 390 10.21 17.62 -17.71
N ARG A 391 11.40 18.10 -17.33
CA ARG A 391 12.71 17.78 -17.89
C ARG A 391 13.76 17.50 -16.82
N ILE A 392 14.64 16.55 -17.08
CA ILE A 392 15.85 16.30 -16.28
C ILE A 392 16.72 17.57 -16.31
N PRO A 393 17.16 18.13 -15.17
CA PRO A 393 17.98 19.33 -15.13
C PRO A 393 19.20 19.25 -16.05
N GLY A 394 19.34 20.23 -16.96
CA GLY A 394 20.43 20.27 -17.95
C GLY A 394 20.27 19.31 -19.14
N LYS A 395 19.07 18.76 -19.38
CA LYS A 395 18.72 17.91 -20.53
C LYS A 395 17.37 18.30 -21.11
N ASP A 396 17.18 18.08 -22.41
CA ASP A 396 15.90 18.32 -23.10
C ASP A 396 14.93 17.12 -23.06
N ILE A 397 15.21 16.13 -22.19
CA ILE A 397 14.42 14.91 -22.01
C ILE A 397 13.79 14.78 -20.62
N SER A 398 12.64 14.10 -20.54
CA SER A 398 11.90 13.74 -19.32
C SER A 398 12.52 12.52 -18.61
N TYR A 399 12.10 12.25 -17.36
CA TYR A 399 12.59 11.10 -16.56
C TYR A 399 12.04 9.76 -17.05
N SER A 400 10.81 9.76 -17.55
CA SER A 400 10.14 8.62 -18.20
C SER A 400 9.13 9.19 -19.21
N ASP A 401 8.44 8.34 -19.96
CA ASP A 401 7.19 8.70 -20.67
C ASP A 401 5.99 8.80 -19.72
N HIS A 402 6.15 8.32 -18.48
CA HIS A 402 5.27 8.60 -17.34
C HIS A 402 5.80 9.73 -16.43
N GLU A 403 4.89 10.46 -15.78
CA GLU A 403 5.19 11.39 -14.69
C GLU A 403 5.08 10.68 -13.35
N ALA A 404 6.01 10.95 -12.43
CA ALA A 404 5.94 10.38 -11.09
C ALA A 404 4.74 10.94 -10.30
N VAL A 405 4.15 10.12 -9.44
CA VAL A 405 3.05 10.52 -8.54
C VAL A 405 3.53 10.47 -7.10
N TYR A 406 3.28 11.55 -6.35
CA TYR A 406 3.64 11.67 -4.94
C TYR A 406 2.41 11.89 -4.08
N ALA A 407 2.37 11.20 -2.94
CA ALA A 407 1.38 11.41 -1.89
C ALA A 407 2.06 11.49 -0.52
N LYS A 408 1.66 12.47 0.28
CA LYS A 408 2.06 12.61 1.68
C LYS A 408 0.88 12.31 2.59
N ILE A 409 1.02 11.29 3.43
CA ILE A 409 -0.07 10.79 4.28
C ILE A 409 0.33 10.93 5.74
N ILE A 410 -0.59 11.44 6.57
CA ILE A 410 -0.47 11.47 8.02
C ILE A 410 -1.58 10.63 8.66
N MET A 411 -1.25 9.81 9.65
CA MET A 411 -2.19 8.94 10.37
C MET A 411 -1.86 8.91 11.85
N LYS A 412 -2.85 8.82 12.72
CA LYS A 412 -2.70 8.71 14.17
C LYS A 412 -3.57 7.59 14.72
N LYS A 413 -3.18 7.02 15.86
CA LYS A 413 -3.97 6.02 16.57
C LYS A 413 -5.27 6.67 17.06
N THR A 414 -6.41 6.03 16.78
CA THR A 414 -7.74 6.51 17.15
C THR A 414 -7.99 6.31 18.64
N SER A 415 -8.43 7.38 19.33
CA SER A 415 -8.78 7.32 20.76
C SER A 415 -9.89 6.31 21.03
N SER A 416 -9.83 5.59 22.17
CA SER A 416 -10.74 4.47 22.48
C SER A 416 -12.23 4.79 22.39
N THR A 417 -12.62 6.03 22.70
CA THR A 417 -14.00 6.55 22.54
C THR A 417 -14.44 6.73 21.09
N SER A 418 -13.53 7.11 20.19
CA SER A 418 -13.81 7.26 18.75
C SER A 418 -13.89 5.90 18.05
N ALA A 419 -13.06 4.92 18.45
CA ALA A 419 -13.13 3.55 17.93
C ALA A 419 -14.49 2.89 18.20
N ILE A 420 -15.07 3.09 19.38
CA ILE A 420 -16.44 2.63 19.70
C ILE A 420 -17.47 3.36 18.83
N HIS A 421 -17.35 4.67 18.65
CA HIS A 421 -18.24 5.43 17.76
C HIS A 421 -18.17 4.94 16.30
N HIS A 422 -16.99 4.58 15.80
CA HIS A 422 -16.82 4.06 14.44
C HIS A 422 -17.44 2.65 14.27
N LEU A 423 -17.30 1.77 15.26
CA LEU A 423 -17.96 0.45 15.30
C LEU A 423 -19.49 0.57 15.45
N MET A 424 -19.96 1.54 16.23
CA MET A 424 -21.39 1.81 16.40
C MET A 424 -22.00 2.50 15.18
N SER A 425 -21.25 3.29 14.41
CA SER A 425 -21.72 3.87 13.14
C SER A 425 -22.04 2.79 12.11
N CYS A 426 -21.23 1.72 12.03
CA CYS A 426 -21.52 0.54 11.23
C CYS A 426 -22.73 -0.28 11.74
N SER A 427 -23.29 0.05 12.91
CA SER A 427 -24.34 -0.71 13.59
C SER A 427 -25.62 0.11 13.86
N GLY A 428 -25.63 1.41 13.52
CA GLY A 428 -26.68 2.34 13.95
C GLY A 428 -27.05 3.34 12.85
N LYS A 429 -28.34 3.38 12.49
CA LYS A 429 -28.89 4.31 11.50
C LYS A 429 -28.72 5.76 11.95
N SER A 430 -27.73 6.44 11.39
CA SER A 430 -27.56 7.89 11.33
C SER A 430 -26.91 8.26 9.99
N ASP A 431 -26.78 9.56 9.66
CA ASP A 431 -26.57 10.10 8.30
C ASP A 431 -25.33 9.64 7.51
N GLN A 432 -24.51 8.72 8.03
CA GLN A 432 -23.51 8.00 7.23
C GLN A 432 -24.12 6.91 6.32
N GLY A 433 -25.38 6.50 6.56
CA GLY A 433 -26.07 5.45 5.81
C GLY A 433 -26.05 5.63 4.29
N GLU A 434 -26.35 6.84 3.79
CA GLU A 434 -26.32 7.14 2.35
C GLU A 434 -24.94 6.90 1.71
N SER A 435 -23.85 7.12 2.44
CA SER A 435 -22.50 6.97 1.89
C SER A 435 -22.11 5.50 1.68
N CYS A 436 -22.49 4.63 2.61
CA CYS A 436 -22.24 3.19 2.51
C CYS A 436 -23.12 2.55 1.44
N GLU A 437 -24.42 2.85 1.43
CA GLU A 437 -25.38 2.33 0.44
C GLU A 437 -24.97 2.71 -1.01
N ASN A 438 -24.54 3.96 -1.23
CA ASN A 438 -24.00 4.37 -2.54
C ASN A 438 -22.70 3.62 -2.92
N SER A 439 -21.82 3.32 -1.97
CA SER A 439 -20.56 2.60 -2.25
C SER A 439 -20.78 1.13 -2.61
N ASP A 440 -21.72 0.46 -1.92
CA ASP A 440 -22.09 -0.92 -2.24
C ASP A 440 -22.87 -0.98 -3.57
N GLN A 441 -23.69 0.03 -3.88
CA GLN A 441 -24.37 0.12 -5.18
C GLN A 441 -23.38 0.28 -6.34
N GLU A 442 -22.35 1.12 -6.23
CA GLU A 442 -21.32 1.24 -7.27
C GLU A 442 -20.50 -0.06 -7.39
N SER A 443 -20.18 -0.72 -6.27
CA SER A 443 -19.54 -2.06 -6.26
C SER A 443 -20.35 -3.08 -7.07
N ILE A 444 -21.67 -3.13 -6.84
CA ILE A 444 -22.61 -4.00 -7.54
C ILE A 444 -22.67 -3.69 -9.04
N LEU A 445 -22.64 -2.41 -9.43
CA LEU A 445 -22.66 -1.99 -10.83
C LEU A 445 -21.36 -2.39 -11.54
N ALA A 446 -20.21 -2.07 -10.97
CA ALA A 446 -18.89 -2.43 -11.50
C ALA A 446 -18.73 -3.95 -11.66
N LEU A 447 -19.15 -4.76 -10.66
CA LEU A 447 -19.11 -6.21 -10.77
C LEU A 447 -20.02 -6.76 -11.89
N ARG A 448 -21.23 -6.22 -12.06
CA ARG A 448 -22.15 -6.65 -13.14
C ARG A 448 -21.57 -6.36 -14.52
N GLU A 449 -21.04 -5.17 -14.73
CA GLU A 449 -20.41 -4.74 -15.99
C GLU A 449 -19.18 -5.62 -16.31
N SER A 450 -18.36 -5.89 -15.30
CA SER A 450 -17.21 -6.79 -15.40
C SER A 450 -17.59 -8.22 -15.80
N ILE A 451 -18.67 -8.75 -15.24
CA ILE A 451 -19.21 -10.07 -15.60
C ILE A 451 -19.74 -10.08 -17.04
N VAL A 452 -20.34 -9.00 -17.55
CA VAL A 452 -20.77 -8.90 -18.95
C VAL A 452 -19.57 -8.99 -19.89
N ILE A 453 -18.52 -8.19 -19.67
CA ILE A 453 -17.28 -8.21 -20.46
C ILE A 453 -16.62 -9.60 -20.44
N CYS A 454 -16.56 -10.25 -19.28
CA CYS A 454 -16.04 -11.63 -19.18
C CYS A 454 -16.89 -12.63 -19.99
N ASN A 455 -18.22 -12.50 -19.99
CA ASN A 455 -19.08 -13.38 -20.80
C ASN A 455 -18.91 -13.15 -22.31
N GLU A 456 -18.66 -11.91 -22.75
CA GLU A 456 -18.39 -11.58 -24.15
C GLU A 456 -17.04 -12.14 -24.60
N ASN A 457 -15.98 -11.93 -23.80
CA ASN A 457 -14.66 -12.49 -24.08
C ASN A 457 -14.68 -14.04 -24.09
N LEU A 458 -15.41 -14.71 -23.18
CA LEU A 458 -15.58 -16.17 -23.22
C LEU A 458 -16.24 -16.67 -24.52
N LYS A 459 -17.25 -15.97 -25.05
CA LYS A 459 -17.85 -16.28 -26.36
C LYS A 459 -16.86 -16.06 -27.50
N GLN A 460 -16.07 -14.99 -27.43
CA GLN A 460 -15.00 -14.70 -28.39
C GLN A 460 -13.94 -15.81 -28.39
N LEU A 461 -13.52 -16.30 -27.21
CA LEU A 461 -12.58 -17.42 -27.08
C LEU A 461 -13.14 -18.73 -27.66
N GLU A 462 -14.44 -19.03 -27.50
CA GLU A 462 -15.07 -20.16 -28.17
C GLU A 462 -15.08 -20.02 -29.70
N SER A 463 -15.34 -18.81 -30.21
CA SER A 463 -15.27 -18.50 -31.64
C SER A 463 -13.84 -18.64 -32.19
N HIS A 464 -12.85 -18.09 -31.48
CA HIS A 464 -11.43 -18.21 -31.81
C HIS A 464 -10.98 -19.67 -31.84
N ARG A 465 -11.39 -20.49 -30.86
CA ARG A 465 -11.09 -21.93 -30.84
C ARG A 465 -11.61 -22.65 -32.08
N ARG A 466 -12.86 -22.38 -32.50
CA ARG A 466 -13.43 -22.95 -33.72
C ARG A 466 -12.66 -22.48 -34.97
N SER A 467 -12.37 -21.18 -35.06
CA SER A 467 -11.66 -20.58 -36.18
C SER A 467 -10.25 -21.16 -36.34
N TYR A 468 -9.44 -21.18 -35.28
CA TYR A 468 -8.11 -21.78 -35.31
C TYR A 468 -8.14 -23.29 -35.60
N THR A 469 -9.15 -24.03 -35.12
CA THR A 469 -9.33 -25.45 -35.47
C THR A 469 -9.60 -25.63 -36.97
N LEU A 470 -10.49 -24.82 -37.56
CA LEU A 470 -10.78 -24.86 -38.99
C LEU A 470 -9.57 -24.46 -39.85
N MET A 471 -8.81 -23.43 -39.42
CA MET A 471 -7.56 -23.02 -40.07
C MET A 471 -6.50 -24.12 -40.01
N ALA A 472 -6.33 -24.79 -38.87
CA ALA A 472 -5.43 -25.94 -38.74
C ALA A 472 -5.82 -27.06 -39.71
N ILE A 473 -7.09 -27.44 -39.78
CA ILE A 473 -7.58 -28.47 -40.71
C ILE A 473 -7.34 -28.06 -42.17
N ALA A 474 -7.63 -26.81 -42.55
CA ALA A 474 -7.40 -26.31 -43.90
C ALA A 474 -5.91 -26.37 -44.30
N VAL A 475 -5.00 -25.95 -43.42
CA VAL A 475 -3.55 -26.00 -43.68
C VAL A 475 -3.02 -27.44 -43.70
N ILE A 476 -3.57 -28.34 -42.86
CA ILE A 476 -3.27 -29.78 -42.92
C ILE A 476 -3.67 -30.35 -44.29
N VAL A 477 -4.88 -30.06 -44.78
CA VAL A 477 -5.33 -30.52 -46.11
C VAL A 477 -4.42 -30.00 -47.22
N VAL A 478 -4.05 -28.72 -47.20
CA VAL A 478 -3.09 -28.15 -48.16
C VAL A 478 -1.74 -28.86 -48.09
N LEU A 479 -1.19 -29.07 -46.88
CA LEU A 479 0.09 -29.74 -46.69
C LEU A 479 0.06 -31.18 -47.20
N LEU A 480 -1.01 -31.95 -46.92
CA LEU A 480 -1.18 -33.32 -47.40
C LEU A 480 -1.21 -33.38 -48.94
N ASN A 481 -1.98 -32.51 -49.60
CA ASN A 481 -1.99 -32.42 -51.06
C ASN A 481 -0.61 -32.03 -51.62
N MET A 482 0.15 -31.19 -50.90
CA MET A 482 1.52 -30.84 -51.29
C MET A 482 2.54 -31.97 -51.09
N ILE A 483 2.28 -33.00 -50.29
CA ILE A 483 3.25 -34.10 -50.08
C ILE A 483 3.49 -34.85 -51.38
N GLU A 484 2.42 -35.16 -52.13
CA GLU A 484 2.45 -35.92 -53.39
C GLU A 484 2.90 -35.08 -54.60
N LEU A 485 2.85 -33.74 -54.50
CA LEU A 485 3.29 -32.85 -55.56
C LEU A 485 4.81 -32.70 -55.61
N GLU A 486 5.40 -33.02 -56.76
CA GLU A 486 6.80 -32.75 -57.06
C GLU A 486 7.05 -31.23 -57.21
N ALA A 487 8.22 -30.78 -56.74
CA ALA A 487 8.60 -29.38 -56.88
C ALA A 487 8.99 -29.06 -58.34
N PRO A 488 8.48 -27.96 -58.94
CA PRO A 488 8.89 -27.53 -60.28
C PRO A 488 10.41 -27.33 -60.40
N TYR A 489 10.93 -27.48 -61.62
CA TYR A 489 12.36 -27.35 -61.90
C TYR A 489 12.93 -26.02 -61.35
N GLY A 490 14.02 -26.11 -60.60
CA GLY A 490 14.66 -24.98 -59.92
C GLY A 490 14.03 -24.54 -58.59
N LEU A 491 12.80 -24.95 -58.25
CA LEU A 491 12.07 -24.47 -57.07
C LEU A 491 12.13 -25.40 -55.84
N LYS A 492 12.92 -26.48 -55.86
CA LYS A 492 12.99 -27.50 -54.78
C LYS A 492 13.18 -26.90 -53.39
N THR A 493 14.10 -25.94 -53.24
CA THR A 493 14.37 -25.28 -51.95
C THR A 493 13.17 -24.44 -51.47
N ALA A 494 12.55 -23.67 -52.37
CA ALA A 494 11.37 -22.88 -52.04
C ALA A 494 10.17 -23.77 -51.64
N TYR A 495 10.00 -24.91 -52.30
CA TYR A 495 8.94 -25.88 -51.99
C TYR A 495 9.15 -26.54 -50.62
N LEU A 496 10.39 -26.84 -50.25
CA LEU A 496 10.74 -27.34 -48.91
C LEU A 496 10.51 -26.29 -47.82
N LEU A 497 10.91 -25.03 -48.07
CA LEU A 497 10.64 -23.92 -47.14
C LEU A 497 9.14 -23.69 -46.96
N LEU A 498 8.34 -23.76 -48.03
CA LEU A 498 6.89 -23.65 -47.94
C LEU A 498 6.28 -24.79 -47.09
N LYS A 499 6.68 -26.05 -47.32
CA LYS A 499 6.26 -27.19 -46.48
C LYS A 499 6.62 -26.98 -45.01
N PHE A 500 7.82 -26.48 -44.72
CA PHE A 500 8.27 -26.17 -43.35
C PHE A 500 7.42 -25.06 -42.69
N LEU A 501 7.12 -23.98 -43.42
CA LEU A 501 6.26 -22.90 -42.93
C LEU A 501 4.82 -23.38 -42.67
N LEU A 502 4.25 -24.23 -43.54
CA LEU A 502 2.94 -24.83 -43.33
C LEU A 502 2.91 -25.72 -42.08
N CYS A 503 3.94 -26.53 -41.83
CA CYS A 503 4.08 -27.26 -40.56
C CYS A 503 4.10 -26.30 -39.34
N GLY A 504 4.84 -25.19 -39.44
CA GLY A 504 4.87 -24.16 -38.40
C GLY A 504 3.48 -23.55 -38.12
N PHE A 505 2.72 -23.21 -39.17
CA PHE A 505 1.35 -22.71 -39.03
C PHE A 505 0.39 -23.74 -38.42
N ILE A 506 0.53 -25.03 -38.76
CA ILE A 506 -0.28 -26.10 -38.16
C ILE A 506 0.00 -26.19 -36.65
N ILE A 507 1.28 -26.22 -36.26
CA ILE A 507 1.68 -26.26 -34.84
C ILE A 507 1.12 -25.04 -34.10
N PHE A 508 1.25 -23.84 -34.70
CA PHE A 508 0.71 -22.60 -34.14
C PHE A 508 -0.82 -22.65 -33.97
N PHE A 509 -1.58 -23.00 -35.01
CA PHE A 509 -3.04 -23.03 -34.92
C PHE A 509 -3.56 -24.12 -33.97
N VAL A 510 -2.91 -25.29 -33.93
CA VAL A 510 -3.25 -26.35 -32.97
C VAL A 510 -2.98 -25.89 -31.54
N PHE A 511 -1.82 -25.28 -31.26
CA PHE A 511 -1.49 -24.71 -29.95
C PHE A 511 -2.49 -23.62 -29.53
N MET A 512 -2.80 -22.69 -30.44
CA MET A 512 -3.77 -21.62 -30.23
C MET A 512 -5.20 -22.12 -29.98
N ALA A 513 -5.62 -23.19 -30.67
CA ALA A 513 -6.94 -23.81 -30.50
C ALA A 513 -7.07 -24.71 -29.26
N THR A 514 -5.96 -25.13 -28.66
CA THR A 514 -5.94 -26.12 -27.57
C THR A 514 -5.37 -25.52 -26.28
N ILE A 515 -4.07 -25.67 -26.04
CA ILE A 515 -3.39 -25.32 -24.78
C ILE A 515 -3.63 -23.85 -24.44
N TRP A 516 -3.36 -22.95 -25.39
CA TRP A 516 -3.51 -21.52 -25.18
C TRP A 516 -4.96 -21.13 -24.84
N ASN A 517 -5.92 -21.56 -25.67
CA ASN A 517 -7.33 -21.24 -25.48
C ASN A 517 -7.89 -21.78 -24.15
N ILE A 518 -7.46 -22.97 -23.73
CA ILE A 518 -7.90 -23.56 -22.46
C ILE A 518 -7.33 -22.78 -21.27
N MET A 519 -6.04 -22.40 -21.30
CA MET A 519 -5.42 -21.58 -20.26
C MET A 519 -6.14 -20.23 -20.13
N GLU A 520 -6.28 -19.51 -21.24
CA GLU A 520 -6.95 -18.21 -21.29
C GLU A 520 -8.40 -18.31 -20.77
N ARG A 521 -9.18 -19.25 -21.30
CA ARG A 521 -10.56 -19.50 -20.87
C ARG A 521 -10.66 -19.81 -19.38
N HIS A 522 -9.70 -20.54 -18.80
CA HIS A 522 -9.71 -20.83 -17.36
C HIS A 522 -9.38 -19.61 -16.51
N GLY A 523 -8.46 -18.75 -16.95
CA GLY A 523 -8.17 -17.47 -16.29
C GLY A 523 -9.40 -16.55 -16.29
N ILE A 524 -10.02 -16.34 -17.45
CA ILE A 524 -11.24 -15.52 -17.58
C ILE A 524 -12.41 -16.11 -16.76
N LEU A 525 -12.62 -17.42 -16.81
CA LEU A 525 -13.69 -18.09 -16.08
C LEU A 525 -13.50 -18.02 -14.56
N ALA A 526 -12.27 -18.15 -14.06
CA ALA A 526 -11.98 -18.05 -12.63
C ALA A 526 -12.28 -16.65 -12.08
N GLY A 527 -11.81 -15.60 -12.77
CA GLY A 527 -12.13 -14.21 -12.40
C GLY A 527 -13.63 -13.94 -12.44
N LYS A 528 -14.32 -14.38 -13.51
CA LYS A 528 -15.77 -14.24 -13.65
C LYS A 528 -16.55 -14.92 -12.51
N LEU A 529 -16.27 -16.18 -12.20
CA LEU A 529 -16.97 -16.93 -11.15
C LEU A 529 -16.74 -16.31 -9.76
N SER A 530 -15.54 -15.80 -9.51
CA SER A 530 -15.21 -15.08 -8.28
C SER A 530 -16.01 -13.77 -8.15
N MET A 531 -16.19 -13.00 -9.24
CA MET A 531 -17.07 -11.82 -9.26
C MET A 531 -18.55 -12.18 -9.06
N GLU A 532 -19.03 -13.30 -9.62
CA GLU A 532 -20.40 -13.78 -9.41
C GLU A 532 -20.65 -14.15 -7.93
N ILE A 533 -19.66 -14.72 -7.24
CA ILE A 533 -19.72 -15.01 -5.80
C ILE A 533 -19.81 -13.72 -4.98
N ALA A 534 -18.95 -12.73 -5.23
CA ALA A 534 -19.00 -11.44 -4.52
C ALA A 534 -20.33 -10.71 -4.76
N LEU A 535 -20.79 -10.66 -6.02
CA LEU A 535 -22.08 -10.07 -6.39
C LEU A 535 -23.27 -10.75 -5.69
N LYS A 536 -23.19 -12.06 -5.42
CA LYS A 536 -24.19 -12.76 -4.60
C LYS A 536 -24.11 -12.34 -3.13
N GLY A 537 -22.91 -12.22 -2.56
CA GLY A 537 -22.70 -11.76 -1.19
C GLY A 537 -23.40 -10.43 -0.89
N TYR A 538 -23.31 -9.46 -1.81
CA TYR A 538 -24.05 -8.19 -1.69
C TYR A 538 -25.58 -8.35 -1.65
N LYS A 539 -26.15 -9.28 -2.43
CA LYS A 539 -27.60 -9.54 -2.42
C LYS A 539 -28.06 -10.19 -1.12
N ASP A 540 -27.29 -11.16 -0.63
CA ASP A 540 -27.61 -11.91 0.59
C ASP A 540 -27.50 -11.00 1.84
N LEU A 541 -26.57 -10.03 1.85
CA LEU A 541 -26.44 -9.02 2.92
C LEU A 541 -27.54 -7.94 2.87
N GLY A 542 -27.92 -7.46 1.68
CA GLY A 542 -29.03 -6.51 1.52
C GLY A 542 -30.42 -7.12 1.76
N GLY A 543 -30.53 -8.45 1.78
CA GLY A 543 -31.80 -9.20 1.82
C GLY A 543 -32.51 -9.28 3.18
N ILE A 544 -31.89 -8.85 4.29
CA ILE A 544 -32.48 -8.95 5.65
C ILE A 544 -33.52 -7.83 5.91
N GLY A 545 -33.79 -6.97 4.92
CA GLY A 545 -34.67 -5.79 5.04
C GLY A 545 -35.93 -5.78 4.15
N GLY A 546 -36.31 -6.88 3.50
CA GLY A 546 -37.48 -6.92 2.61
C GLY A 546 -38.16 -8.29 2.55
N GLY A 547 -39.46 -8.34 2.87
CA GLY A 547 -40.23 -9.57 2.89
C GLY A 547 -40.88 -9.94 1.56
N ASP A 548 -41.08 -11.26 1.40
CA ASP A 548 -41.95 -11.95 0.44
C ASP A 548 -41.48 -12.06 -1.03
N GLY A 549 -41.92 -13.14 -1.70
CA GLY A 549 -41.53 -13.49 -3.07
C GLY A 549 -40.82 -14.84 -3.23
N GLY A 550 -41.30 -15.90 -2.55
CA GLY A 550 -40.70 -17.23 -2.67
C GLY A 550 -40.94 -17.91 -4.01
N GLU A 551 -39.98 -17.86 -4.93
CA GLU A 551 -40.00 -18.65 -6.18
C GLU A 551 -39.14 -19.92 -6.05
N LYS A 552 -39.79 -21.09 -6.14
CA LYS A 552 -39.15 -22.40 -5.97
C LYS A 552 -38.33 -22.76 -7.20
N ILE A 553 -37.00 -22.73 -7.08
CA ILE A 553 -36.12 -23.38 -8.06
C ILE A 553 -36.28 -24.90 -7.92
N ALA A 554 -36.96 -25.51 -8.90
CA ALA A 554 -37.09 -26.95 -8.98
C ALA A 554 -35.77 -27.59 -9.44
N HIS A 555 -35.15 -28.38 -8.56
CA HIS A 555 -34.12 -29.32 -8.97
C HIS A 555 -34.67 -30.29 -10.03
N LYS A 556 -33.92 -30.47 -11.11
CA LYS A 556 -33.86 -31.75 -11.82
C LYS A 556 -32.41 -32.15 -12.05
N MET A 557 -32.19 -33.46 -11.93
CA MET A 557 -30.95 -34.18 -12.23
C MET A 557 -30.70 -34.22 -13.73
#